data_AF-A0A0F9UT17-F1
#
_entry.id   AF-A0A0F9UT17-F1
#
_cell.length_a   1.000
_cell.length_b   1.000
_cell.length_c   1.000
_cell.angle_alpha   90.00
_cell.angle_beta   90.00
_cell.angle_gamma   90.00
#
_symmetry.space_group_name_H-M   'P 1'
#
loop_
_entity.id
_entity.type
_entity.pdbx_description
1 polymer ?
#
loop_
_entity_poly.entity_id
_entity_poly.type
_entity_poly.pdbx_seq_one_letter_code
_entity_poly.pdbx_strand_id
1 'polypeptide(L)'
;MNDTSSSRPVARRRYNHPMWLMIGLLALLLIQPAMERMAVAGLLAGVFLTLVGIASVMSVYQNRRALTVVAALGVPVIVLNWLTRLWDVGLVLDVLASALIAVFLLYLAVLMLANIFQTSRVTGKMLCQAVSAYLLLGFVWASAYECVVLLDPDAITGLTPNAAMGDYTYYSFITITGLGYGDFIPVAPWAKSLAVTEAVVGPLFLAILVARLAAMYRSGEQTDPH
;
A
#
# COMPACT_ATOMS: atom_id res chain seq x y z
N MET A 1 -4.74 43.53 39.75
CA MET A 1 -5.30 42.17 39.65
C MET A 1 -5.95 42.05 38.28
N ASN A 2 -5.24 41.54 37.25
CA ASN A 2 -5.28 40.13 36.81
C ASN A 2 -6.74 39.64 36.67
N ASP A 3 -7.24 39.27 35.49
CA ASP A 3 -6.62 38.24 34.66
C ASP A 3 -6.93 38.29 33.15
N THR A 4 -6.00 37.68 32.44
CA THR A 4 -5.77 37.59 31.00
C THR A 4 -6.78 36.70 30.24
N SER A 5 -7.50 37.25 29.26
CA SER A 5 -8.14 36.46 28.19
C SER A 5 -7.21 36.38 26.96
N SER A 6 -6.10 35.66 27.11
CA SER A 6 -5.24 35.32 25.97
C SER A 6 -5.95 34.28 25.10
N SER A 7 -6.63 34.74 24.05
CA SER A 7 -7.07 33.89 22.94
C SER A 7 -5.83 33.38 22.21
N ARG A 8 -5.29 32.24 22.65
CA ARG A 8 -4.23 31.56 21.91
C ARG A 8 -4.78 31.18 20.54
N PRO A 9 -4.13 31.57 19.43
CA PRO A 9 -4.50 31.04 18.14
C PRO A 9 -4.26 29.54 18.18
N VAL A 10 -5.33 28.75 18.02
CA VAL A 10 -5.23 27.32 17.79
C VAL A 10 -4.35 27.16 16.57
N ALA A 11 -3.08 26.79 16.80
CA ALA A 11 -2.11 26.53 15.75
C ALA A 11 -2.73 25.46 14.84
N ARG A 12 -3.29 25.91 13.71
CA ARG A 12 -3.72 25.04 12.62
C ARG A 12 -2.46 24.42 12.07
N ARG A 13 -2.03 23.32 12.70
CA ARG A 13 -0.90 22.51 12.26
C ARG A 13 -1.34 21.85 10.96
N ARG A 14 -1.09 22.58 9.87
CA ARG A 14 -1.45 22.29 8.49
C ARG A 14 -0.61 21.12 8.01
N TYR A 15 -1.00 19.94 8.44
CA TYR A 15 -0.29 18.73 8.13
C TYR A 15 -0.74 18.16 6.78
N ASN A 16 0.13 18.29 5.77
CA ASN A 16 -0.05 17.85 4.37
C ASN A 16 0.28 16.35 4.16
N HIS A 17 0.18 15.51 5.19
CA HIS A 17 0.76 14.16 5.20
C HIS A 17 0.29 13.14 4.13
N PRO A 18 -1.00 13.05 3.72
CA PRO A 18 -1.41 12.00 2.79
C PRO A 18 -0.99 12.27 1.34
N MET A 19 -0.67 13.52 0.99
CA MET A 19 -0.14 13.85 -0.35
C MET A 19 1.28 13.29 -0.54
N TRP A 20 2.12 13.38 0.48
CA TRP A 20 3.49 12.86 0.43
C TRP A 20 3.54 11.34 0.30
N LEU A 21 2.59 10.63 0.93
CA LEU A 21 2.41 9.19 0.73
C LEU A 21 2.11 8.83 -0.71
N MET A 22 1.08 9.47 -1.28
CA MET A 22 0.68 9.26 -2.67
C MET A 22 1.85 9.54 -3.61
N ILE A 23 2.53 10.68 -3.45
CA ILE A 23 3.69 11.04 -4.26
C ILE A 23 4.82 10.01 -4.09
N GLY A 24 5.08 9.54 -2.86
CA GLY A 24 6.08 8.53 -2.59
C GLY A 24 5.78 7.19 -3.26
N LEU A 25 4.53 6.73 -3.22
CA LEU A 25 4.09 5.49 -3.87
C LEU A 25 4.12 5.59 -5.40
N LEU A 26 3.73 6.73 -5.96
CA LEU A 26 3.85 6.98 -7.40
C LEU A 26 5.30 7.09 -7.85
N ALA A 27 6.14 7.78 -7.07
CA ALA A 27 7.57 7.85 -7.33
C ALA A 27 8.20 6.45 -7.27
N LEU A 28 7.78 5.61 -6.32
CA LEU A 28 8.23 4.22 -6.24
C LEU A 28 7.90 3.46 -7.53
N LEU A 29 6.69 3.59 -8.06
CA LEU A 29 6.31 2.96 -9.33
C LEU A 29 7.22 3.39 -10.51
N LEU A 30 7.57 4.68 -10.57
CA LEU A 30 8.40 5.24 -11.64
C LEU A 30 9.89 4.94 -11.49
N ILE A 31 10.38 4.79 -10.25
CA ILE A 31 11.81 4.64 -9.95
C ILE A 31 12.23 3.16 -9.99
N GLN A 32 11.30 2.20 -9.87
CA GLN A 32 11.56 0.75 -9.97
C GLN A 32 12.55 0.34 -11.09
N PRO A 33 12.35 0.71 -12.37
CA PRO A 33 13.28 0.30 -13.44
C PRO A 33 14.69 0.92 -13.31
N ALA A 34 14.81 2.07 -12.66
CA ALA A 34 16.12 2.68 -12.37
C ALA A 34 16.81 1.96 -11.20
N MET A 35 16.04 1.44 -10.25
CA MET A 35 16.55 0.73 -9.08
C MET A 35 17.11 -0.63 -9.45
N GLU A 36 16.46 -1.37 -10.35
CA GLU A 36 16.88 -2.71 -10.80
C GLU A 36 18.29 -2.74 -11.38
N ARG A 37 18.76 -1.62 -11.93
CA ARG A 37 20.13 -1.48 -12.45
C ARG A 37 21.18 -1.27 -11.36
N MET A 38 20.77 -1.07 -10.12
CA MET A 38 21.66 -0.79 -8.99
C MET A 38 21.76 -2.02 -8.09
N ALA A 39 22.98 -2.37 -7.65
CA ALA A 39 23.21 -3.44 -6.67
C ALA A 39 22.46 -3.24 -5.32
N VAL A 40 21.98 -2.02 -5.08
CA VAL A 40 21.19 -1.60 -3.91
C VAL A 40 19.67 -1.57 -4.16
N ALA A 41 19.17 -2.15 -5.25
CA ALA A 41 17.74 -2.20 -5.57
C ALA A 41 16.90 -2.74 -4.40
N GLY A 42 17.33 -3.89 -3.87
CA GLY A 42 16.68 -4.53 -2.73
C GLY A 42 16.74 -3.69 -1.45
N LEU A 43 17.85 -2.96 -1.29
CA LEU A 43 18.16 -2.09 -0.17
C LEU A 43 17.20 -0.89 -0.12
N LEU A 44 17.07 -0.23 -1.27
CA LEU A 44 16.22 0.93 -1.47
C LEU A 44 14.73 0.55 -1.39
N ALA A 45 14.32 -0.59 -1.96
CA ALA A 45 12.92 -1.05 -1.88
C ALA A 45 12.51 -1.35 -0.43
N GLY A 46 13.40 -1.94 0.38
CA GLY A 46 13.19 -2.15 1.81
C GLY A 46 13.01 -0.82 2.56
N VAL A 47 13.89 0.16 2.32
CA VAL A 47 13.77 1.52 2.90
C VAL A 47 12.45 2.17 2.48
N PHE A 48 12.06 2.10 1.22
CA PHE A 48 10.79 2.67 0.75
C PHE A 48 9.57 2.04 1.43
N LEU A 49 9.57 0.73 1.64
CA LEU A 49 8.50 0.03 2.34
C LEU A 49 8.40 0.48 3.82
N THR A 50 9.54 0.74 4.47
CA THR A 50 9.58 1.33 5.81
C THR A 50 8.98 2.73 5.84
N LEU A 51 9.31 3.56 4.86
CA LEU A 51 8.82 4.94 4.75
C LEU A 51 7.32 4.96 4.50
N VAL A 52 6.83 4.07 3.65
CA VAL A 52 5.40 3.87 3.40
C VAL A 52 4.71 3.44 4.69
N GLY A 53 5.26 2.47 5.44
CA GLY A 53 4.72 2.05 6.74
C GLY A 53 4.61 3.22 7.73
N ILE A 54 5.70 3.98 7.91
CA ILE A 54 5.74 5.14 8.81
C ILE A 54 4.74 6.21 8.37
N ALA A 55 4.70 6.54 7.09
CA ALA A 55 3.82 7.58 6.59
C ALA A 55 2.34 7.15 6.61
N SER A 56 2.04 5.86 6.39
CA SER A 56 0.69 5.29 6.51
C SER A 56 0.18 5.42 7.94
N VAL A 57 1.03 5.10 8.91
CA VAL A 57 0.74 5.24 10.34
C VAL A 57 0.51 6.70 10.72
N MET A 58 1.34 7.62 10.22
CA MET A 58 1.15 9.06 10.45
C MET A 58 -0.17 9.58 9.86
N SER A 59 -0.71 8.93 8.82
CA SER A 59 -2.04 9.25 8.28
C SER A 59 -3.18 8.84 9.21
N VAL A 60 -2.97 7.90 10.14
CA VAL A 60 -4.00 7.35 11.04
C VAL A 60 -3.80 7.89 12.48
N TYR A 61 -3.45 9.17 12.59
CA TYR A 61 -2.97 9.92 13.77
C TYR A 61 -3.78 9.75 15.09
N GLN A 62 -4.95 9.11 15.06
CA GLN A 62 -5.86 9.03 16.20
C GLN A 62 -5.67 7.80 17.09
N ASN A 63 -4.98 6.74 16.67
CA ASN A 63 -4.94 5.49 17.44
C ASN A 63 -3.52 5.05 17.83
N ARG A 64 -3.07 5.40 19.05
CA ARG A 64 -1.74 5.01 19.58
C ARG A 64 -1.51 3.49 19.58
N ARG A 65 -2.58 2.69 19.70
CA ARG A 65 -2.50 1.22 19.62
C ARG A 65 -2.12 0.74 18.22
N ALA A 66 -2.71 1.32 17.17
CA ALA A 66 -2.37 1.00 15.78
C ALA A 66 -0.91 1.35 15.46
N LEU A 67 -0.42 2.48 16.01
CA LEU A 67 0.98 2.89 15.95
C LEU A 67 1.93 1.83 16.52
N THR A 68 1.63 1.33 17.73
CA THR A 68 2.46 0.31 18.38
C THR A 68 2.42 -1.02 17.62
N VAL A 69 1.24 -1.43 17.12
CA VAL A 69 1.10 -2.67 16.35
C VAL A 69 1.86 -2.60 15.02
N VAL A 70 1.75 -1.49 14.29
CA VAL A 70 2.50 -1.33 13.03
C VAL A 70 3.99 -1.27 13.27
N ALA A 71 4.46 -0.60 14.33
CA ALA A 71 5.89 -0.61 14.67
C ALA A 71 6.36 -2.01 15.08
N ALA A 72 5.59 -2.72 15.90
CA ALA A 72 5.92 -4.05 16.40
C ALA A 72 5.92 -5.11 15.29
N LEU A 73 5.04 -5.00 14.30
CA LEU A 73 4.99 -5.90 13.14
C LEU A 73 5.94 -5.48 12.02
N GLY A 74 6.09 -4.18 11.80
CA GLY A 74 6.91 -3.64 10.73
C GLY A 74 8.40 -3.92 10.94
N VAL A 75 8.91 -3.74 12.16
CA VAL A 75 10.35 -3.95 12.42
C VAL A 75 10.80 -5.39 12.09
N PRO A 76 10.12 -6.46 12.56
CA PRO A 76 10.45 -7.83 12.17
C PRO A 76 10.35 -8.09 10.66
N VAL A 77 9.30 -7.58 10.01
CA VAL A 77 9.10 -7.72 8.56
C VAL A 77 10.27 -7.11 7.79
N ILE A 78 10.69 -5.93 8.22
CA ILE A 78 11.83 -5.21 7.64
C ILE A 78 13.09 -6.04 7.86
N VAL A 79 13.43 -6.38 9.11
CA VAL A 79 14.64 -7.15 9.43
C VAL A 79 14.71 -8.46 8.65
N LEU A 80 13.60 -9.18 8.51
CA LEU A 80 13.55 -10.44 7.76
C LEU A 80 13.73 -10.21 6.25
N ASN A 81 13.16 -9.14 5.69
CA ASN A 81 13.40 -8.76 4.29
C ASN A 81 14.86 -8.40 4.02
N TRP A 82 15.52 -7.74 4.97
CA TRP A 82 16.95 -7.45 4.86
C TRP A 82 17.80 -8.71 4.98
N LEU A 83 17.44 -9.61 5.88
CA LEU A 83 18.17 -10.85 6.09
C LEU A 83 18.13 -11.74 4.83
N THR A 84 16.96 -11.90 4.23
CA THR A 84 16.73 -12.67 2.99
C THR A 84 17.41 -12.05 1.77
N ARG A 85 17.53 -10.72 1.72
CA ARG A 85 18.19 -10.03 0.60
C ARG A 85 19.71 -9.96 0.70
N LEU A 86 20.25 -9.97 1.91
CA LEU A 86 21.70 -9.88 2.16
C LEU A 86 22.36 -11.25 2.31
N TRP A 87 21.60 -12.27 2.70
CA TRP A 87 22.07 -13.64 2.87
C TRP A 87 21.12 -14.62 2.19
N ASP A 88 21.68 -15.64 1.54
CA ASP A 88 20.93 -16.79 1.09
C ASP A 88 20.54 -17.64 2.32
N VAL A 89 19.33 -17.40 2.81
CA VAL A 89 18.77 -18.04 4.02
C VAL A 89 17.81 -19.18 3.69
N GLY A 90 17.65 -19.48 2.39
CA GLY A 90 16.83 -20.56 1.87
C GLY A 90 15.35 -20.24 1.67
N LEU A 91 14.73 -21.02 0.79
CA LEU A 91 13.37 -20.82 0.26
C LEU A 91 12.29 -20.59 1.33
N VAL A 92 12.34 -21.31 2.46
CA VAL A 92 11.32 -21.20 3.52
C VAL A 92 11.29 -19.81 4.14
N LEU A 93 12.45 -19.19 4.34
CA LEU A 93 12.53 -17.85 4.92
C LEU A 93 12.12 -16.78 3.90
N ASP A 94 12.43 -16.97 2.62
CA ASP A 94 12.01 -16.06 1.55
C ASP A 94 10.48 -16.03 1.42
N VAL A 95 9.86 -17.21 1.34
CA VAL A 95 8.39 -17.35 1.30
C VAL A 95 7.76 -16.72 2.54
N LEU A 96 8.32 -16.97 3.73
CA LEU A 96 7.82 -16.37 4.97
C LEU A 96 7.95 -14.85 4.97
N ALA A 97 9.07 -14.30 4.47
CA ALA A 97 9.29 -12.86 4.35
C ALA A 97 8.26 -12.22 3.40
N SER A 98 8.08 -12.76 2.20
CA SER A 98 7.11 -12.25 1.21
C SER A 98 5.68 -12.33 1.74
N ALA A 99 5.31 -13.44 2.40
CA ALA A 99 3.99 -13.58 3.03
C ALA A 99 3.76 -12.56 4.15
N LEU A 100 4.75 -12.35 5.03
CA LEU A 100 4.65 -11.37 6.11
C LEU A 100 4.57 -9.93 5.59
N ILE A 101 5.30 -9.60 4.52
CA ILE A 101 5.19 -8.31 3.84
C ILE A 101 3.78 -8.11 3.28
N ALA A 102 3.25 -9.11 2.57
CA ALA A 102 1.89 -9.04 2.00
C ALA A 102 0.83 -8.80 3.10
N VAL A 103 0.91 -9.54 4.22
CA VAL A 103 0.01 -9.37 5.36
C VAL A 103 0.15 -7.99 6.00
N PHE A 104 1.38 -7.51 6.17
CA PHE A 104 1.65 -6.19 6.73
C PHE A 104 1.08 -5.07 5.86
N LEU A 105 1.33 -5.12 4.55
CA LEU A 105 0.78 -4.16 3.60
C LEU A 105 -0.75 -4.20 3.56
N LEU A 106 -1.34 -5.41 3.63
CA LEU A 106 -2.79 -5.58 3.65
C LEU A 106 -3.39 -4.97 4.92
N TYR A 107 -2.76 -5.18 6.07
CA TYR A 107 -3.17 -4.57 7.33
C TYR A 107 -3.16 -3.04 7.24
N LEU A 108 -2.13 -2.44 6.63
CA LEU A 108 -2.07 -1.00 6.40
C LEU A 108 -3.18 -0.52 5.46
N ALA A 109 -3.42 -1.23 4.36
CA ALA A 109 -4.50 -0.91 3.43
C ALA A 109 -5.87 -0.95 4.14
N VAL A 110 -6.16 -2.00 4.91
CA VAL A 110 -7.40 -2.13 5.69
C VAL A 110 -7.54 -1.02 6.71
N LEU A 111 -6.48 -0.65 7.42
CA LEU A 111 -6.49 0.44 8.39
C LEU A 111 -6.82 1.79 7.72
N MET A 112 -6.25 2.05 6.54
CA MET A 112 -6.55 3.26 5.77
C MET A 112 -8.00 3.26 5.28
N LEU A 113 -8.52 2.12 4.84
CA LEU A 113 -9.91 1.98 4.42
C LEU A 113 -10.86 2.23 5.59
N ALA A 114 -10.61 1.62 6.74
CA ALA A 114 -11.40 1.83 7.95
C ALA A 114 -11.46 3.32 8.34
N ASN A 115 -10.34 4.04 8.23
CA ASN A 115 -10.29 5.48 8.49
C ASN A 115 -11.07 6.31 7.46
N ILE A 116 -11.00 5.92 6.18
CA ILE A 116 -11.80 6.52 5.10
C ILE A 116 -13.28 6.38 5.45
N PHE A 117 -13.75 5.18 5.82
CA PHE A 117 -15.15 4.92 6.15
C PHE A 117 -15.66 5.68 7.38
N GLN A 118 -14.80 5.98 8.37
CA GLN A 118 -15.16 6.75 9.56
C GLN A 118 -15.20 8.27 9.34
N THR A 119 -14.59 8.78 8.27
CA THR A 119 -14.49 10.23 8.04
C THR A 119 -15.79 10.78 7.43
N SER A 120 -16.43 11.74 8.09
CA SER A 120 -17.74 12.30 7.68
C SER A 120 -17.67 13.43 6.65
N ARG A 121 -16.48 13.97 6.33
CA ARG A 121 -16.33 15.09 5.37
C ARG A 121 -15.37 14.73 4.25
N VAL A 122 -15.79 14.95 3.01
CA VAL A 122 -14.89 14.87 1.85
C VAL A 122 -13.87 16.00 1.95
N THR A 123 -12.60 15.64 2.02
CA THR A 123 -11.50 16.60 1.92
C THR A 123 -10.48 16.06 0.94
N GLY A 124 -9.70 16.93 0.28
CA GLY A 124 -8.62 16.48 -0.62
C GLY A 124 -7.62 15.51 0.04
N LYS A 125 -7.48 15.59 1.38
CA LYS A 125 -6.69 14.65 2.19
C LYS A 125 -7.25 13.22 2.15
N MET A 126 -8.57 13.09 2.19
CA MET A 126 -9.26 11.81 2.11
C MET A 126 -9.07 11.16 0.74
N LEU A 127 -9.10 11.97 -0.34
CA LEU A 127 -8.82 11.48 -1.69
C LEU A 127 -7.39 10.96 -1.81
N CYS A 128 -6.40 11.72 -1.33
CA CYS A 128 -5.00 11.30 -1.33
C CYS A 128 -4.79 10.01 -0.51
N GLN A 129 -5.49 9.88 0.63
CA GLN A 129 -5.45 8.67 1.44
C GLN A 129 -6.05 7.47 0.70
N ALA A 130 -7.16 7.66 -0.01
CA ALA A 130 -7.82 6.60 -0.78
C ALA A 130 -6.96 6.15 -1.97
N VAL A 131 -6.35 7.08 -2.70
CA VAL A 131 -5.38 6.76 -3.77
C VAL A 131 -4.19 6.01 -3.19
N SER A 132 -3.65 6.45 -2.05
CA SER A 132 -2.54 5.75 -1.39
C SER A 132 -2.92 4.33 -0.98
N ALA A 133 -4.15 4.12 -0.49
CA ALA A 133 -4.64 2.79 -0.15
C ALA A 133 -4.81 1.88 -1.38
N TYR A 134 -5.24 2.44 -2.52
CA TYR A 134 -5.31 1.72 -3.79
C TYR A 134 -3.91 1.29 -4.27
N LEU A 135 -2.95 2.21 -4.23
CA LEU A 135 -1.56 1.91 -4.60
C LEU A 135 -0.95 0.85 -3.68
N LEU A 136 -1.19 0.95 -2.37
CA LEU A 136 -0.78 -0.06 -1.39
C LEU A 136 -1.34 -1.44 -1.70
N LEU A 137 -2.59 -1.52 -2.15
CA LEU A 137 -3.22 -2.78 -2.52
C LEU A 137 -2.48 -3.45 -3.69
N GLY A 138 -2.01 -2.68 -4.69
CA GLY A 138 -1.14 -3.23 -5.73
C GLY A 138 0.16 -3.84 -5.16
N PHE A 139 0.80 -3.19 -4.21
CA PHE A 139 1.98 -3.76 -3.55
C PHE A 139 1.68 -5.02 -2.72
N VAL A 140 0.47 -5.15 -2.14
CA VAL A 140 0.02 -6.38 -1.46
C VAL A 140 0.01 -7.55 -2.44
N TRP A 141 -0.62 -7.37 -3.60
CA TRP A 141 -0.73 -8.41 -4.62
C TRP A 141 0.63 -8.74 -5.21
N ALA A 142 1.48 -7.74 -5.46
CA ALA A 142 2.86 -7.96 -5.91
C ALA A 142 3.63 -8.92 -4.97
N SER A 143 3.58 -8.69 -3.65
CA SER A 143 4.21 -9.59 -2.67
C SER A 143 3.52 -10.96 -2.60
N ALA A 144 2.21 -11.03 -2.85
CA ALA A 144 1.51 -12.31 -2.93
C ALA A 144 1.93 -13.13 -4.17
N TYR A 145 2.16 -12.48 -5.32
CA TYR A 145 2.69 -13.14 -6.51
C TYR A 145 4.12 -13.61 -6.34
N GLU A 146 4.98 -12.82 -5.68
CA GLU A 146 6.33 -13.25 -5.30
C GLU A 146 6.28 -14.53 -4.47
N CYS A 147 5.40 -14.60 -3.47
CA CYS A 147 5.19 -15.80 -2.66
C CYS A 147 4.75 -17.02 -3.50
N VAL A 148 3.83 -16.82 -4.45
CA VAL A 148 3.37 -17.90 -5.34
C VAL A 148 4.50 -18.39 -6.25
N VAL A 149 5.29 -17.49 -6.83
CA VAL A 149 6.40 -17.85 -7.74
C VAL A 149 7.58 -18.47 -6.99
N LEU A 150 7.83 -18.07 -5.73
CA LEU A 150 8.79 -18.75 -4.88
C LEU A 150 8.40 -20.22 -4.62
N LEU A 151 7.10 -20.48 -4.37
CA LEU A 151 6.59 -21.84 -4.13
C LEU A 151 6.51 -22.68 -5.40
N ASP A 152 6.15 -22.07 -6.52
CA ASP A 152 6.02 -22.69 -7.82
C ASP A 152 6.62 -21.75 -8.89
N PRO A 153 7.90 -21.96 -9.27
CA PRO A 153 8.61 -21.12 -10.22
C PRO A 153 7.93 -21.01 -11.58
N ASP A 154 7.13 -22.00 -11.97
CA ASP A 154 6.43 -22.06 -13.24
C ASP A 154 4.98 -21.53 -13.13
N ALA A 155 4.59 -20.95 -11.99
CA ALA A 155 3.21 -20.53 -11.75
C ALA A 155 2.73 -19.39 -12.65
N ILE A 156 3.63 -18.50 -13.06
CA ILE A 156 3.36 -17.36 -13.93
C ILE A 156 4.44 -17.29 -15.01
N THR A 157 4.06 -17.44 -16.27
CA THR A 157 5.02 -17.45 -17.38
C THR A 157 5.68 -16.08 -17.52
N GLY A 158 7.01 -16.05 -17.62
CA GLY A 158 7.80 -14.83 -17.75
C GLY A 158 8.28 -14.27 -16.40
N LEU A 159 7.66 -14.66 -15.28
CA LEU A 159 8.15 -14.36 -13.94
C LEU A 159 8.99 -15.53 -13.43
N THR A 160 10.06 -15.22 -12.72
CA THR A 160 10.96 -16.22 -12.12
C THR A 160 11.18 -15.88 -10.64
N PRO A 161 11.56 -16.85 -9.78
CA PRO A 161 11.84 -16.58 -8.38
C PRO A 161 12.88 -15.47 -8.14
N ASN A 162 13.81 -15.30 -9.10
CA ASN A 162 14.86 -14.27 -9.06
C ASN A 162 14.48 -12.98 -9.79
N ALA A 163 13.24 -12.86 -10.27
CA ALA A 163 12.75 -11.67 -10.92
C ALA A 163 12.78 -10.48 -9.95
N ALA A 164 12.92 -9.28 -10.51
CA ALA A 164 12.93 -8.09 -9.69
C ALA A 164 11.54 -7.84 -9.09
N MET A 165 11.50 -7.19 -7.92
CA MET A 165 10.24 -6.74 -7.31
C MET A 165 9.43 -5.85 -8.28
N GLY A 166 10.08 -5.18 -9.23
CA GLY A 166 9.42 -4.37 -10.25
C GLY A 166 8.57 -5.17 -11.21
N ASP A 167 8.98 -6.39 -11.58
CA ASP A 167 8.19 -7.26 -12.45
C ASP A 167 6.90 -7.72 -11.77
N TYR A 168 6.99 -8.15 -10.50
CA TYR A 168 5.81 -8.51 -9.69
C TYR A 168 4.88 -7.31 -9.46
N THR A 169 5.46 -6.13 -9.22
CA THR A 169 4.72 -4.88 -9.07
C THR A 169 4.00 -4.56 -10.37
N TYR A 170 4.70 -4.60 -11.50
CA TYR A 170 4.11 -4.36 -12.81
C TYR A 170 2.95 -5.34 -13.10
N TYR A 171 3.16 -6.65 -12.89
CA TYR A 171 2.12 -7.66 -13.08
C TYR A 171 0.86 -7.40 -12.25
N SER A 172 1.02 -7.05 -10.97
CA SER A 172 -0.11 -6.64 -10.12
C SER A 172 -0.81 -5.39 -10.67
N PHE A 173 -0.06 -4.33 -10.99
CA PHE A 173 -0.67 -3.09 -11.43
C PHE A 173 -1.41 -3.21 -12.76
N ILE A 174 -0.91 -4.01 -13.72
CA ILE A 174 -1.66 -4.27 -14.96
C ILE A 174 -2.89 -5.16 -14.73
N THR A 175 -2.88 -6.01 -13.69
CA THR A 175 -3.99 -6.90 -13.34
C THR A 175 -5.10 -6.16 -12.60
N ILE A 176 -4.77 -5.44 -11.53
CA ILE A 176 -5.74 -4.68 -10.73
C ILE A 176 -6.43 -3.55 -11.53
N THR A 177 -5.73 -3.00 -12.54
CA THR A 177 -6.28 -1.99 -13.44
C THR A 177 -7.06 -2.58 -14.62
N GLY A 178 -6.94 -3.89 -14.87
CA GLY A 178 -7.58 -4.57 -15.98
C GLY A 178 -6.91 -4.33 -17.35
N LEU A 179 -5.66 -3.88 -17.40
CA LEU A 179 -4.89 -3.70 -18.64
C LEU A 179 -4.49 -5.05 -19.27
N GLY A 180 -3.81 -5.90 -18.49
CA GLY A 180 -3.43 -7.26 -18.89
C GLY A 180 -2.74 -7.38 -20.25
N TYR A 181 -1.57 -6.76 -20.44
CA TYR A 181 -0.83 -6.78 -21.71
C TYR A 181 -0.49 -8.19 -22.25
N GLY A 182 -0.49 -9.20 -21.37
CA GLY A 182 -0.31 -10.61 -21.74
C GLY A 182 1.16 -11.04 -21.84
N ASP A 183 2.08 -10.23 -21.34
CA ASP A 183 3.50 -10.53 -21.16
C ASP A 183 3.76 -11.47 -19.97
N PHE A 184 2.99 -11.33 -18.89
CA PHE A 184 2.96 -12.26 -17.77
C PHE A 184 1.60 -12.97 -17.69
N ILE A 185 1.60 -14.30 -17.69
CA ILE A 185 0.38 -15.10 -17.78
C ILE A 185 0.33 -16.11 -16.62
N PRO A 186 -0.69 -16.05 -15.74
CA PRO A 186 -0.83 -17.01 -14.66
C PRO A 186 -1.29 -18.36 -15.23
N VAL A 187 -0.49 -19.41 -15.01
CA VAL A 187 -0.78 -20.76 -15.52
C VAL A 187 -1.18 -21.72 -14.40
N ALA A 188 -0.59 -21.57 -13.21
CA ALA A 188 -0.92 -22.40 -12.04
C ALA A 188 -2.30 -22.06 -11.45
N PRO A 189 -2.98 -23.04 -10.81
CA PRO A 189 -4.29 -22.82 -10.20
C PRO A 189 -4.30 -21.68 -9.16
N TRP A 190 -3.31 -21.65 -8.27
CA TRP A 190 -3.20 -20.60 -7.24
C TRP A 190 -2.94 -19.22 -7.83
N ALA A 191 -2.07 -19.12 -8.84
CA ALA A 191 -1.81 -17.86 -9.56
C ALA A 191 -3.08 -17.33 -10.25
N LYS A 192 -3.85 -18.22 -10.89
CA LYS A 192 -5.14 -17.87 -11.54
C LYS A 192 -6.17 -17.37 -10.53
N SER A 193 -6.34 -18.06 -9.40
CA SER A 193 -7.26 -17.64 -8.35
C SER A 193 -6.87 -16.28 -7.77
N LEU A 194 -5.57 -16.03 -7.59
CA LEU A 194 -5.06 -14.75 -7.10
C LEU A 194 -5.34 -13.62 -8.10
N ALA A 195 -5.02 -13.83 -9.38
CA ALA A 195 -5.29 -12.87 -10.45
C ALA A 195 -6.77 -12.52 -10.61
N VAL A 196 -7.66 -13.51 -10.55
CA VAL A 196 -9.11 -13.27 -10.59
C VAL A 196 -9.57 -12.45 -9.39
N THR A 197 -9.05 -12.76 -8.20
CA THR A 197 -9.43 -12.02 -6.99
C THR A 197 -8.95 -10.57 -7.07
N GLU A 198 -7.71 -10.33 -7.51
CA GLU A 198 -7.18 -8.98 -7.73
C GLU A 198 -8.01 -8.20 -8.75
N ALA A 199 -8.31 -8.82 -9.89
CA ALA A 199 -9.11 -8.22 -10.97
C ALA A 199 -10.55 -7.89 -10.53
N VAL A 200 -11.09 -8.57 -9.53
CA VAL A 200 -12.39 -8.25 -8.92
C VAL A 200 -12.26 -7.12 -7.89
N VAL A 201 -11.25 -7.19 -7.02
CA VAL A 201 -11.06 -6.22 -5.92
C VAL A 201 -10.75 -4.82 -6.45
N GLY A 202 -9.94 -4.69 -7.51
CA GLY A 202 -9.54 -3.40 -8.08
C GLY A 202 -10.73 -2.51 -8.49
N PRO A 203 -11.59 -2.95 -9.43
CA PRO A 203 -12.79 -2.23 -9.82
C PRO A 203 -13.78 -2.01 -8.67
N LEU A 204 -13.97 -3.00 -7.78
CA LEU A 204 -14.85 -2.85 -6.62
C LEU A 204 -14.39 -1.74 -5.67
N PHE A 205 -13.07 -1.64 -5.43
CA PHE A 205 -12.49 -0.58 -4.63
C PHE A 205 -12.85 0.79 -5.21
N LEU A 206 -12.63 0.98 -6.51
CA LEU A 206 -12.90 2.26 -7.19
C LEU A 206 -14.39 2.59 -7.16
N ALA A 207 -15.26 1.60 -7.44
CA ALA A 207 -16.71 1.79 -7.42
C ALA A 207 -17.22 2.21 -6.04
N ILE A 208 -16.81 1.51 -4.98
CA ILE A 208 -17.21 1.82 -3.59
C ILE A 208 -16.69 3.20 -3.18
N LEU A 209 -15.44 3.52 -3.53
CA LEU A 209 -14.85 4.81 -3.21
C LEU A 209 -15.61 5.96 -3.88
N VAL A 210 -15.89 5.85 -5.18
CA VAL A 210 -16.63 6.87 -5.94
C VAL A 210 -18.05 7.03 -5.39
N ALA A 211 -18.76 5.92 -5.13
CA ALA A 211 -20.09 5.95 -4.54
C ALA A 211 -20.10 6.66 -3.17
N ARG A 212 -19.10 6.38 -2.32
CA ARG A 212 -18.96 7.02 -1.01
C ARG A 212 -18.66 8.52 -1.14
N LEU A 213 -17.78 8.91 -2.05
CA LEU A 213 -17.47 10.31 -2.32
C LEU A 213 -18.72 11.05 -2.78
N ALA A 214 -19.47 10.49 -3.74
CA ALA A 214 -20.72 11.07 -4.23
C ALA A 214 -21.78 11.21 -3.13
N ALA A 215 -21.93 10.20 -2.28
CA ALA A 215 -22.87 10.24 -1.15
C ALA A 215 -22.56 11.38 -0.17
N MET A 216 -21.28 11.58 0.17
CA MET A 216 -20.89 12.66 1.08
C MET A 216 -21.00 14.05 0.46
N TYR A 217 -20.73 14.20 -0.85
CA TYR A 217 -20.93 15.48 -1.54
C TYR A 217 -22.39 15.95 -1.43
N ARG A 218 -23.35 15.04 -1.66
CA ARG A 218 -24.78 15.33 -1.54
C ARG A 218 -25.22 15.69 -0.12
N SER A 219 -24.60 15.10 0.89
CA SER A 219 -24.90 15.43 2.29
C SER A 219 -24.41 16.80 2.74
N GLY A 220 -23.38 17.36 2.06
CA GLY A 220 -22.86 18.70 2.35
C GLY A 220 -23.79 19.82 1.86
N GLU A 221 -24.48 19.62 0.74
CA GLU A 221 -25.40 20.61 0.15
C GLU A 221 -26.71 20.80 0.94
N GLN A 222 -27.10 19.83 1.79
CA GLN A 222 -28.35 19.90 2.56
C GLN A 222 -28.27 20.73 3.86
N THR A 223 -27.13 21.36 4.16
CA THR A 223 -26.93 22.09 5.43
C THR A 223 -26.92 23.62 5.32
N ASP A 224 -27.19 24.19 4.14
CA ASP A 224 -27.48 25.63 3.98
C ASP A 224 -28.98 25.83 3.76
N PRO A 225 -29.81 25.92 4.82
CA PRO A 225 -31.12 26.54 4.71
C PRO A 225 -30.93 28.06 4.61
N HIS A 226 -31.39 28.60 3.48
CA HIS A 226 -31.72 30.02 3.29
C HIS A 226 -32.58 30.58 4.42
#